data_AF-A0A368YIV4-F1
#
_entry.id   AF-A0A368YIV4-F1
#
_cell.length_a   1.000
_cell.length_b   1.000
_cell.length_c   1.000
_cell.angle_alpha   90.00
_cell.angle_beta   90.00
_cell.angle_gamma   90.00
#
_symmetry.space_group_name_H-M   'P 1'
#
loop_
_entity.id
_entity.type
_entity.pdbx_description
1 polymer ?
#
loop_
_entity_poly.entity_id
_entity_poly.type
_entity_poly.pdbx_seq_one_letter_code
_entity_poly.pdbx_strand_id
1 'polypeptide(L)'
;MFLSIDIDGNDWHVWNGLKNDQPRLIVVEFNPSASNDLYFVQDADPRRIVAGLYRAREVQRLRTGSRDLCQCVFVQSKDFKRVKIADNSIDAIYEPYMDLQICQGFDGTIFAAGHMWLNWHGIKLEQEDFQILPRHLRKYPRPRREGCL
;
A
#
# COMPACT_ATOMS: atom_id res chain seq x y z
N MET A 1 -6.09 26.17 -8.13
CA MET A 1 -7.10 25.12 -7.96
C MET A 1 -6.58 24.08 -6.98
N PHE A 2 -7.44 23.68 -6.05
CA PHE A 2 -7.22 22.64 -5.04
C PHE A 2 -8.13 21.45 -5.37
N LEU A 3 -7.63 20.23 -5.23
CA LEU A 3 -8.37 18.99 -5.46
C LEU A 3 -8.22 18.09 -4.23
N SER A 4 -9.33 17.58 -3.71
CA SER A 4 -9.37 16.57 -2.64
C SER A 4 -10.04 15.32 -3.19
N ILE A 5 -9.39 14.17 -3.07
CA ILE A 5 -9.88 12.87 -3.50
C ILE A 5 -9.91 11.97 -2.26
N ASP A 6 -11.11 11.75 -1.73
CA ASP A 6 -11.37 10.96 -0.53
C ASP A 6 -12.33 9.85 -0.94
N ILE A 7 -11.77 8.84 -1.63
CA ILE A 7 -12.53 7.76 -2.27
C ILE A 7 -11.77 6.47 -2.02
N ASP A 8 -12.41 5.54 -1.34
CA ASP A 8 -11.86 4.21 -1.12
C ASP A 8 -11.71 3.44 -2.46
N GLY A 9 -10.47 3.18 -2.88
CA GLY A 9 -10.17 2.27 -4.01
C GLY A 9 -10.09 2.89 -5.40
N ASN A 10 -10.88 3.92 -5.70
CA ASN A 10 -10.98 4.48 -7.07
C ASN A 10 -10.23 5.79 -7.28
N ASP A 11 -9.39 6.17 -6.32
CA ASP A 11 -8.58 7.37 -6.30
C ASP A 11 -7.71 7.53 -7.56
N TRP A 12 -7.06 6.46 -8.01
CA TRP A 12 -6.23 6.48 -9.23
C TRP A 12 -7.03 6.80 -10.49
N HIS A 13 -8.24 6.23 -10.65
CA HIS A 13 -9.06 6.43 -11.84
C HIS A 13 -9.57 7.87 -11.93
N VAL A 14 -9.98 8.43 -10.78
CA VAL A 14 -10.40 9.82 -10.65
C VAL A 14 -9.25 10.76 -10.99
N TRP A 15 -8.07 10.54 -10.41
CA TRP A 15 -6.88 11.32 -10.75
C TRP A 15 -6.58 11.22 -12.25
N ASN A 16 -6.47 10.01 -12.80
CA ASN A 16 -6.11 9.82 -14.20
C ASN A 16 -7.10 10.51 -15.17
N GLY A 17 -8.39 10.57 -14.82
CA GLY A 17 -9.40 11.34 -15.55
C GLY A 17 -9.19 12.86 -15.51
N LEU A 18 -8.63 13.39 -14.43
CA LEU A 18 -8.39 14.82 -14.17
C LEU A 18 -6.99 15.30 -14.56
N LYS A 19 -6.20 14.48 -15.27
CA LYS A 19 -4.81 14.82 -15.64
C LYS A 19 -4.66 16.12 -16.44
N ASN A 20 -5.72 16.54 -17.15
CA ASN A 20 -5.73 17.75 -17.96
C ASN A 20 -6.02 19.02 -17.15
N ASP A 21 -6.63 18.90 -15.96
CA ASP A 21 -7.05 20.06 -15.15
C ASP A 21 -5.89 20.69 -14.37
N GLN A 22 -4.75 20.01 -14.30
CA GLN A 22 -3.52 20.45 -13.64
C GLN A 22 -3.76 21.17 -12.28
N PRO A 23 -4.33 20.50 -11.27
CA PRO A 23 -4.46 21.09 -9.94
C PRO A 23 -3.09 21.51 -9.38
N ARG A 24 -3.06 22.60 -8.60
CA ARG A 24 -1.80 23.06 -7.97
C ARG A 24 -1.44 22.26 -6.72
N LEU A 25 -2.48 21.79 -6.03
CA LEU A 25 -2.43 21.00 -4.81
C LEU A 25 -3.50 19.92 -4.93
N ILE A 26 -3.11 18.66 -4.74
CA ILE A 26 -4.01 17.50 -4.68
C ILE A 26 -3.81 16.85 -3.32
N VAL A 27 -4.89 16.48 -2.64
CA VAL A 27 -4.86 15.62 -1.45
C VAL A 27 -5.60 14.35 -1.80
N VAL A 28 -5.01 13.20 -1.55
CA VAL A 28 -5.61 11.91 -1.85
C VAL A 28 -5.51 10.99 -0.64
N GLU A 29 -6.61 10.35 -0.28
CA GLU A 29 -6.62 9.31 0.75
C GLU A 29 -5.80 8.08 0.31
N PHE A 30 -5.06 7.43 1.21
CA PHE A 30 -4.30 6.22 0.91
C PHE A 30 -4.55 5.11 1.92
N ASN A 31 -4.34 3.86 1.52
CA ASN A 31 -4.38 2.73 2.44
C ASN A 31 -3.06 2.62 3.22
N PRO A 32 -3.05 2.83 4.55
CA PRO A 32 -1.83 2.67 5.33
C PRO A 32 -1.33 1.22 5.41
N SER A 33 -2.18 0.22 5.13
CA SER A 33 -1.74 -1.19 5.07
C SER A 33 -1.08 -1.59 3.74
N ALA A 34 -1.12 -0.72 2.73
CA ALA A 34 -0.45 -0.95 1.46
C ALA A 34 1.02 -0.51 1.56
N SER A 35 1.92 -1.48 1.51
CA SER A 35 3.36 -1.20 1.54
C SER A 35 3.85 -0.50 0.27
N ASN A 36 4.98 0.21 0.37
CA ASN A 36 5.66 0.83 -0.78
C ASN A 36 6.01 -0.17 -1.89
N ASP A 37 6.20 -1.45 -1.54
CA ASP A 37 6.50 -2.53 -2.48
C ASP A 37 5.25 -3.04 -3.23
N LEU A 38 4.04 -2.65 -2.79
CA LEU A 38 2.79 -3.09 -3.38
C LEU A 38 2.39 -2.20 -4.58
N TYR A 39 2.57 -2.72 -5.79
CA TYR A 39 2.11 -2.09 -7.02
C TYR A 39 0.74 -2.64 -7.42
N PHE A 40 -0.33 -1.97 -7.00
CA PHE A 40 -1.70 -2.42 -7.25
C PHE A 40 -2.65 -1.27 -7.55
N VAL A 41 -3.46 -1.43 -8.60
CA VAL A 41 -4.59 -0.55 -8.93
C VAL A 41 -5.78 -1.46 -9.20
N GLN A 42 -6.88 -1.26 -8.47
CA GLN A 42 -8.11 -2.02 -8.71
C GLN A 42 -8.76 -1.64 -10.04
N ASP A 43 -9.59 -2.53 -10.59
CA ASP A 43 -10.49 -2.16 -11.70
C ASP A 43 -11.37 -0.97 -11.34
N ALA A 44 -11.80 -0.20 -12.34
CA ALA A 44 -12.71 0.94 -12.19
C ALA A 44 -14.15 0.48 -11.85
N ASP A 45 -14.32 -0.10 -10.66
CA ASP A 45 -15.59 -0.52 -10.10
C ASP A 45 -15.79 0.21 -8.75
N PRO A 46 -16.80 1.08 -8.61
CA PRO A 46 -17.08 1.80 -7.36
C PRO A 46 -17.48 0.89 -6.20
N ARG A 47 -17.73 -0.40 -6.46
CA ARG A 47 -18.06 -1.39 -5.41
C ARG A 47 -16.83 -2.08 -4.82
N ARG A 48 -15.64 -1.87 -5.39
CA ARG A 48 -14.38 -2.42 -4.87
C ARG A 48 -13.68 -1.37 -4.02
N ILE A 49 -13.21 -1.81 -2.83
CA ILE A 49 -12.72 -0.95 -1.74
C ILE A 49 -11.25 -1.32 -1.43
N VAL A 50 -10.47 -1.67 -2.46
CA VAL A 50 -9.04 -1.94 -2.29
C VAL A 50 -8.30 -0.68 -2.69
N ALA A 51 -8.05 0.18 -1.71
CA ALA A 51 -7.26 1.40 -1.91
C ALA A 51 -5.92 1.06 -2.58
N GLY A 52 -5.80 1.50 -3.84
CA GLY A 52 -4.70 1.18 -4.73
C GLY A 52 -3.55 2.14 -4.50
N LEU A 53 -2.32 1.63 -4.38
CA LEU A 53 -1.17 2.51 -4.25
C LEU A 53 -0.59 2.88 -5.64
N TYR A 54 -0.97 4.07 -6.07
CA TYR A 54 -0.25 5.10 -6.82
C TYR A 54 0.98 4.68 -7.66
N ARG A 55 0.73 4.48 -8.95
CA ARG A 55 1.63 5.00 -9.99
C ARG A 55 1.66 6.54 -9.89
N ALA A 56 2.49 7.10 -9.01
CA ALA A 56 2.81 8.52 -9.03
C ALA A 56 4.32 8.72 -8.83
N ARG A 57 5.12 8.15 -9.74
CA ARG A 57 6.56 8.49 -9.85
C ARG A 57 6.81 9.97 -10.17
N GLU A 58 5.78 10.71 -10.59
CA GLU A 58 5.91 12.09 -11.06
C GLU A 58 5.37 13.15 -10.10
N VAL A 59 4.95 12.77 -8.89
CA VAL A 59 4.21 13.68 -8.01
C VAL A 59 4.77 13.65 -6.60
N GLN A 60 5.22 14.81 -6.16
CA GLN A 60 5.98 14.99 -4.93
C GLN A 60 5.03 14.98 -3.74
N ARG A 61 5.19 13.96 -2.89
CA ARG A 61 4.34 13.71 -1.73
C ARG A 61 4.74 14.58 -0.55
N LEU A 62 3.75 14.98 0.25
CA LEU A 62 3.93 15.61 1.54
C LEU A 62 2.99 14.92 2.53
N ARG A 63 3.45 14.73 3.76
CA ARG A 63 2.60 14.29 4.88
C ARG A 63 2.20 15.49 5.73
N THR A 64 0.94 15.52 6.17
CA THR A 64 0.49 16.36 7.27
C THR A 64 0.75 15.64 8.59
N GLY A 65 1.43 16.29 9.54
CA GLY A 65 2.07 15.69 10.73
C GLY A 65 1.19 15.06 11.82
N SER A 66 0.06 14.41 11.52
CA SER A 66 -0.73 13.64 12.48
C SER A 66 -0.75 12.16 12.11
N ARG A 67 -0.71 11.27 13.12
CA ARG A 67 -0.83 9.81 12.98
C ARG A 67 -2.20 9.37 12.40
N ASP A 68 -3.15 10.29 12.32
CA ASP A 68 -4.56 10.02 12.06
C ASP A 68 -4.99 10.33 10.61
N LEU A 69 -4.09 10.79 9.74
CA LEU A 69 -4.46 11.19 8.38
C LEU A 69 -3.81 10.25 7.37
N CYS A 70 -4.61 9.29 6.91
CA CYS A 70 -4.40 8.45 5.73
C CYS A 70 -4.39 9.31 4.46
N GLN A 71 -3.60 10.38 4.39
CA GLN A 71 -3.62 11.37 3.30
C GLN A 71 -2.22 11.57 2.70
N CYS A 72 -2.15 11.54 1.38
CA CYS A 72 -1.01 11.94 0.57
C CYS A 72 -1.29 13.30 -0.06
N VAL A 73 -0.42 14.27 0.17
CA VAL A 73 -0.52 15.59 -0.46
C VAL A 73 0.46 15.69 -1.61
N PHE A 74 0.01 16.24 -2.72
CA PHE A 74 0.75 16.34 -3.96
C PHE A 74 0.77 17.79 -4.45
N VAL A 75 1.94 18.27 -4.83
CA VAL A 75 2.14 19.63 -5.35
C VAL A 75 2.77 19.60 -6.73
N GLN A 76 2.48 20.62 -7.55
CA GLN A 76 3.20 20.81 -8.80
C GLN A 76 4.69 21.07 -8.52
N SER A 77 5.57 20.49 -9.34
CA SER A 77 7.04 20.61 -9.18
C SER A 77 7.52 22.07 -9.12
N LYS A 78 6.84 23.00 -9.81
CA LYS A 78 7.14 24.44 -9.78
C LYS A 78 6.86 25.09 -8.42
N ASP A 79 5.89 24.57 -7.67
CA ASP A 79 5.49 25.07 -6.35
C ASP A 79 6.26 24.36 -5.21
N PHE A 80 6.94 23.22 -5.47
CA PHE A 80 7.60 22.40 -4.44
C PHE A 80 8.68 23.13 -3.63
N LYS A 81 9.46 24.02 -4.28
CA LYS A 81 10.49 24.82 -3.59
C LYS A 81 9.94 25.62 -2.40
N ARG A 82 8.64 25.90 -2.38
CA ARG A 82 7.96 26.66 -1.31
C ARG A 82 7.66 25.81 -0.07
N VAL A 83 7.68 24.48 -0.22
CA VAL A 83 7.25 23.54 0.83
C VAL A 83 8.37 23.17 1.80
N LYS A 84 9.62 23.49 1.47
CA LYS A 84 10.80 23.31 2.35
C LYS A 84 10.98 21.86 2.86
N ILE A 85 10.61 20.86 2.06
CA ILE A 85 10.93 19.44 2.33
C ILE A 85 12.22 19.06 1.60
N ALA A 86 13.14 18.43 2.32
CA ALA A 86 14.46 18.05 1.82
C ALA A 86 14.42 16.77 0.98
N ASP A 87 13.67 15.77 1.44
CA ASP A 87 13.48 14.47 0.76
C ASP A 87 12.00 14.13 0.75
N ASN A 88 11.46 13.90 -0.45
CA ASN A 88 10.07 13.56 -0.70
C ASN A 88 9.93 12.20 -1.39
N SER A 89 10.99 11.40 -1.36
CA SER A 89 10.91 10.01 -1.78
C SER A 89 9.82 9.29 -0.97
N ILE A 90 9.20 8.32 -1.63
CA ILE A 90 8.16 7.51 -1.00
C ILE A 90 8.69 6.86 0.30
N ASP A 91 9.94 6.41 0.31
CA ASP A 91 10.57 5.77 1.47
C ASP A 91 10.87 6.77 2.60
N ALA A 92 11.22 8.02 2.28
CA ALA A 92 11.45 9.05 3.29
C ALA A 92 10.16 9.49 4.03
N ILE A 93 8.99 9.30 3.41
CA ILE A 93 7.69 9.70 3.97
C ILE A 93 6.95 8.51 4.59
N TYR A 94 7.33 7.30 4.21
CA TYR A 94 6.65 6.08 4.61
C TYR A 94 6.93 5.70 6.08
N GLU A 95 5.87 5.29 6.77
CA GLU A 95 5.96 4.68 8.10
C GLU A 95 5.29 3.29 8.03
N PRO A 96 6.03 2.19 8.28
CA PRO A 96 5.50 0.83 8.14
C PRO A 96 4.66 0.41 9.36
N TYR A 97 3.67 1.21 9.75
CA TYR A 97 2.94 0.99 10.99
C TYR A 97 1.73 0.04 10.86
N MET A 98 1.25 -0.20 9.63
CA MET A 98 0.20 -1.20 9.33
C MET A 98 0.68 -2.32 8.40
N ASP A 99 1.99 -2.49 8.26
CA ASP A 99 2.58 -3.47 7.34
C ASP A 99 2.37 -4.89 7.84
N LEU A 100 1.80 -5.72 6.98
CA LEU A 100 1.78 -7.17 7.15
C LEU A 100 2.80 -7.80 6.19
N GLN A 101 3.86 -8.39 6.75
CA GLN A 101 4.85 -9.12 5.98
C GLN A 101 4.52 -10.61 6.00
N ILE A 102 4.65 -11.26 4.84
CA ILE A 102 4.45 -12.70 4.70
C ILE A 102 5.67 -13.30 4.03
N CYS A 103 6.21 -14.37 4.60
CA CYS A 103 7.23 -15.20 3.95
C CYS A 103 6.89 -16.68 4.06
N GLN A 104 7.45 -17.48 3.14
CA GLN A 104 7.24 -18.93 3.11
C GLN A 104 8.50 -19.65 3.62
N GLY A 105 8.30 -20.54 4.59
CA GLY A 105 9.30 -21.50 5.04
C GLY A 105 9.48 -22.63 4.05
N PHE A 106 10.65 -23.26 4.08
CA PHE A 106 10.99 -24.38 3.21
C PHE A 106 10.04 -25.60 3.38
N ASP A 107 9.42 -25.75 4.53
CA ASP A 107 8.43 -26.80 4.83
C ASP A 107 7.01 -26.46 4.37
N GLY A 108 6.82 -25.30 3.73
CA GLY A 108 5.52 -24.79 3.31
C GLY A 108 4.75 -24.05 4.41
N THR A 109 5.33 -23.85 5.60
CA THR A 109 4.76 -22.99 6.63
C THR A 109 4.77 -21.54 6.16
N ILE A 110 3.65 -20.84 6.27
CA ILE A 110 3.57 -19.40 6.00
C ILE A 110 3.84 -18.65 7.30
N PHE A 111 4.81 -17.75 7.31
CA PHE A 111 5.10 -16.88 8.44
C PHE A 111 4.55 -15.50 8.12
N ALA A 112 3.67 -15.00 8.99
CA ALA A 112 3.17 -13.63 8.92
C ALA A 112 3.74 -12.83 10.10
N ALA A 113 4.17 -11.59 9.87
CA ALA A 113 4.72 -10.73 10.92
C ALA A 113 4.36 -9.26 10.67
N GLY A 114 4.46 -8.44 11.72
CA GLY A 114 4.08 -7.03 11.70
C GLY A 114 2.65 -6.84 12.18
N HIS A 115 1.85 -6.11 11.41
CA HIS A 115 0.50 -5.70 11.76
C HIS A 115 -0.53 -6.82 11.55
N MET A 116 -0.60 -7.73 12.52
CA MET A 116 -1.46 -8.92 12.52
C MET A 116 -2.93 -8.61 12.88
N TRP A 117 -3.55 -7.67 12.17
CA TRP A 117 -4.92 -7.20 12.44
C TRP A 117 -5.69 -6.90 11.16
N LEU A 118 -6.98 -7.27 11.14
CA LEU A 118 -7.95 -6.76 10.17
C LEU A 118 -8.41 -5.36 10.62
N ASN A 119 -7.77 -4.32 10.09
CA ASN A 119 -7.96 -2.91 10.46
C ASN A 119 -9.41 -2.48 10.63
N TRP A 120 -10.24 -2.78 9.64
CA TRP A 120 -11.63 -2.32 9.60
C TRP A 120 -12.61 -3.22 10.37
N HIS A 121 -12.14 -4.34 10.93
CA HIS A 121 -12.97 -5.30 11.67
C HIS A 121 -12.51 -5.51 13.12
N GLY A 122 -11.33 -5.02 13.49
CA GLY A 122 -10.78 -5.18 14.85
C GLY A 122 -10.44 -6.63 15.22
N ILE A 123 -10.26 -7.50 14.22
CA ILE A 123 -9.96 -8.92 14.43
C ILE A 123 -8.45 -9.10 14.36
N LYS A 124 -7.87 -9.69 15.39
CA LYS A 124 -6.46 -10.11 15.39
C LYS A 124 -6.29 -11.37 14.53
N LEU A 125 -5.26 -11.39 13.71
CA LEU A 125 -4.87 -12.54 12.90
C LEU A 125 -3.89 -13.40 13.70
N GLU A 126 -4.06 -14.71 13.62
CA GLU A 126 -3.16 -15.71 14.18
C GLU A 126 -2.36 -16.38 13.05
N GLN A 127 -1.20 -16.96 13.38
CA GLN A 127 -0.34 -17.60 12.36
C GLN A 127 -1.07 -18.71 11.58
N GLU A 128 -1.98 -19.41 12.24
CA GLU A 128 -2.71 -20.53 11.64
C GLU A 128 -3.70 -20.06 10.55
N ASP A 129 -4.15 -18.80 10.57
CA ASP A 129 -5.10 -18.24 9.60
C ASP A 129 -4.52 -18.14 8.18
N PHE A 130 -3.19 -18.12 8.05
CA PHE A 130 -2.49 -18.01 6.77
C PHE A 130 -2.14 -19.36 6.14
N GLN A 131 -2.37 -20.46 6.86
CA GLN A 131 -1.80 -21.75 6.48
C GLN A 131 -2.67 -22.44 5.44
N ILE A 132 -2.08 -22.72 4.28
CA ILE A 132 -2.75 -23.49 3.22
C ILE A 132 -2.71 -25.00 3.55
N LEU A 133 -1.56 -25.48 4.02
CA LEU A 133 -1.37 -26.89 4.36
C LEU A 133 -1.73 -27.15 5.83
N PRO A 134 -2.41 -28.26 6.17
CA PRO A 134 -2.57 -28.69 7.55
C PRO A 134 -1.21 -29.04 8.16
N ARG A 135 -1.06 -28.89 9.48
CA ARG A 135 0.22 -29.06 10.20
C ARG A 135 0.99 -30.33 9.85
N HIS A 136 0.30 -31.45 9.67
CA HIS A 136 0.94 -32.74 9.39
C HIS A 136 1.56 -32.84 7.97
N LEU A 137 1.19 -31.94 7.07
CA LEU A 137 1.73 -31.83 5.70
C LEU A 137 2.79 -30.72 5.54
N ARG A 138 3.01 -29.88 6.55
CA ARG A 138 4.08 -28.86 6.53
C ARG A 138 5.43 -29.51 6.77
N LYS A 139 6.04 -30.00 5.70
CA LYS A 139 7.32 -30.71 5.69
C LYS A 139 8.08 -30.34 4.44
N TYR A 140 9.39 -30.20 4.58
CA TYR A 140 10.26 -29.98 3.42
C TYR A 140 10.03 -31.11 2.40
N PRO A 141 9.66 -30.80 1.15
CA PRO A 141 9.45 -31.84 0.15
C PRO A 141 10.79 -32.55 -0.07
N ARG A 142 10.76 -33.88 -0.15
CA ARG A 142 11.94 -34.60 -0.63
C ARG A 142 12.27 -34.06 -2.01
N PRO A 143 13.54 -33.78 -2.34
CA PRO A 143 13.91 -33.28 -3.65
C PRO A 143 13.29 -34.21 -4.70
N ARG A 144 12.50 -33.65 -5.60
CA ARG A 144 12.11 -34.41 -6.80
C ARG A 144 13.42 -34.82 -7.46
N ARG A 145 13.52 -36.07 -7.90
CA ARG A 145 14.72 -36.60 -8.57
C ARG A 145 15.05 -35.90 -9.89
N GLU A 146 14.34 -34.84 -10.24
CA GLU A 146 14.51 -34.06 -11.45
C GLU A 146 14.56 -32.58 -11.08
N GLY A 147 15.76 -32.01 -11.22
CA GLY A 147 16.02 -30.58 -11.37
C GLY A 147 15.63 -29.70 -10.19
N CYS A 148 16.63 -29.26 -9.41
CA CYS A 148 16.52 -27.97 -8.76
C CYS A 148 16.20 -26.90 -9.82
N LEU A 149 15.24 -26.03 -9.51
CA LEU A 149 14.98 -24.79 -10.25
C LEU A 149 16.20 -23.87 -10.21
#